data_AF-A0A9D0KLL6-F1
#
_entry.id   AF-A0A9D0KLL6-F1
#
_cell.length_a   1.000
_cell.length_b   1.000
_cell.length_c   1.000
_cell.angle_alpha   90.00
_cell.angle_beta   90.00
_cell.angle_gamma   90.00
#
_symmetry.space_group_name_H-M   'P 1'
#
loop_
_entity.id
_entity.type
_entity.pdbx_description
1 polymer ?
#
loop_
_entity_poly.entity_id
_entity_poly.type
_entity_poly.pdbx_seq_one_letter_code
_entity_poly.pdbx_strand_id
1 'polypeptide(L)'
;IMLPDIDGYEVCRRLRTNLRTSHIPIIFLTQKDERSDRIRGLELGADDYITKPFDVEELRLRVRNTIKSAEIASLTSPTTGLASGRLIEQQLRELLGRDDWGMLYIGIKGLEAFNEVYGFVAGEEVLRFTGMLLNNVVNELGTANDFVGHIGGDDFILVTEASRVDLLRDEIVKRFNRDVGTHYDFMTRMQGYLVMRDAEGQETHVPLMSLNIGTLTADAGPFTDIREITEAAAEARRRSSEAPS
;
A
#
# COMPACT_ATOMS: atom_id res chain seq x y z
N ILE A 1 23.85 21.52 -10.02
CA ILE A 1 23.58 22.06 -8.67
C ILE A 1 24.67 21.48 -7.77
N MET A 2 25.76 22.20 -7.53
CA MET A 2 26.92 21.59 -6.85
C MET A 2 26.70 21.60 -5.34
N LEU A 3 26.34 20.46 -4.74
CA LEU A 3 26.70 20.21 -3.35
C LEU A 3 28.20 19.89 -3.32
N PRO A 4 28.88 19.99 -2.16
CA PRO A 4 30.33 19.77 -2.06
C PRO A 4 30.78 18.45 -2.70
N ASP A 5 29.93 17.42 -2.65
CA ASP A 5 30.26 16.05 -3.05
C ASP A 5 29.32 15.42 -4.11
N ILE A 6 28.14 16.02 -4.40
CA ILE A 6 27.12 15.41 -5.28
C ILE A 6 26.25 16.46 -5.99
N ASP A 7 25.77 16.19 -7.21
CA ASP A 7 24.81 17.08 -7.88
C ASP A 7 23.41 16.93 -7.23
N GLY A 8 22.75 18.04 -6.90
CA GLY A 8 21.39 18.02 -6.34
C GLY A 8 20.39 17.28 -7.23
N TYR A 9 20.58 17.29 -8.55
CA TYR A 9 19.77 16.50 -9.48
C TYR A 9 19.96 14.98 -9.29
N GLU A 10 21.18 14.53 -9.04
CA GLU A 10 21.50 13.13 -8.76
C GLU A 10 20.93 12.69 -7.41
N VAL A 11 20.93 13.57 -6.41
CA VAL A 11 20.25 13.33 -5.12
C VAL A 11 18.75 13.12 -5.34
N CYS A 12 18.09 14.00 -6.11
CA CYS A 12 16.67 13.87 -6.41
C CYS A 12 16.37 12.55 -7.13
N ARG A 13 17.17 12.18 -8.13
CA ARG A 13 17.04 10.91 -8.84
C ARG A 13 17.12 9.73 -7.87
N ARG A 14 18.11 9.70 -6.97
CA ARG A 14 18.27 8.63 -5.96
C ARG A 14 17.08 8.53 -5.02
N LEU A 15 16.60 9.67 -4.52
CA LEU A 15 15.43 9.72 -3.63
C LEU A 15 14.16 9.21 -4.32
N ARG A 16 13.96 9.56 -5.59
CA ARG A 16 12.81 9.10 -6.39
C ARG A 16 12.90 7.62 -6.78
N THR A 17 14.10 7.09 -7.00
CA THR A 17 14.30 5.66 -7.33
C THR A 17 14.19 4.72 -6.13
N ASN A 18 14.15 5.24 -4.89
CA ASN A 18 14.03 4.42 -3.69
C ASN A 18 12.59 4.45 -3.17
N LEU A 19 11.95 3.28 -3.11
CA LEU A 19 10.55 3.10 -2.68
C LEU A 19 10.25 3.73 -1.30
N ARG A 20 11.22 3.73 -0.38
CA ARG A 20 11.06 4.29 0.97
C ARG A 20 11.10 5.82 0.99
N THR A 21 11.65 6.47 -0.04
CA THR A 21 11.84 7.93 -0.07
C THR A 21 11.17 8.59 -1.27
N SER A 22 10.60 7.81 -2.20
CA SER A 22 10.03 8.30 -3.45
C SER A 22 8.79 9.17 -3.26
N HIS A 23 8.14 9.07 -2.11
CA HIS A 23 6.97 9.88 -1.72
C HIS A 23 7.34 11.18 -1.00
N ILE A 24 8.62 11.38 -0.62
CA ILE A 24 9.05 12.58 0.09
C ILE A 24 9.06 13.77 -0.88
N PRO A 25 8.43 14.91 -0.53
CA PRO A 25 8.42 16.06 -1.42
C PRO A 25 9.80 16.73 -1.52
N ILE A 26 10.20 17.10 -2.72
CA ILE A 26 11.50 17.67 -3.05
C ILE A 26 11.31 19.06 -3.64
N ILE A 27 11.89 20.07 -3.00
CA ILE A 27 11.95 21.45 -3.50
C ILE A 27 13.40 21.80 -3.79
N PHE A 28 13.71 22.19 -5.02
CA PHE A 28 15.05 22.67 -5.36
C PHE A 28 15.22 24.16 -4.97
N LEU A 29 16.32 24.47 -4.28
CA LEU A 29 16.75 25.84 -3.98
C LEU A 29 18.08 26.13 -4.68
N THR A 30 18.12 27.06 -5.63
CA THR A 30 19.30 27.20 -6.52
C THR A 30 19.51 28.63 -7.01
N GLN A 31 20.75 29.00 -7.33
CA GLN A 31 21.09 30.30 -7.95
C GLN A 31 20.93 30.30 -9.48
N LYS A 32 20.70 29.13 -10.09
CA LYS A 32 20.46 29.00 -11.53
C LYS A 32 19.04 29.44 -11.84
N ASP A 33 18.89 30.51 -12.61
CA ASP A 33 17.61 31.11 -13.02
C ASP A 33 17.24 30.79 -14.48
N GLU A 34 18.07 30.01 -15.18
CA GLU A 34 17.76 29.57 -16.53
C GLU A 34 16.53 28.65 -16.56
N ARG A 35 15.63 28.93 -17.52
CA ARG A 35 14.42 28.13 -17.76
C ARG A 35 14.73 26.65 -18.01
N SER A 36 15.85 26.35 -18.66
CA SER A 36 16.35 24.99 -18.95
C SER A 36 16.64 24.19 -17.67
N ASP A 37 17.30 24.81 -16.68
CA ASP A 37 17.61 24.19 -15.39
C ASP A 37 16.33 23.92 -14.58
N ARG A 38 15.34 24.83 -14.63
CA ARG A 38 14.05 24.65 -13.96
C ARG A 38 13.26 23.48 -14.55
N ILE A 39 13.16 23.41 -15.88
CA ILE A 39 12.46 22.32 -16.57
C ILE A 39 13.09 20.98 -16.21
N ARG A 40 14.43 20.89 -16.29
CA ARG A 40 15.16 19.67 -15.95
C ARG A 40 14.92 19.19 -14.51
N GLY A 41 14.85 20.11 -13.54
CA GLY A 41 14.55 19.77 -12.16
C GLY A 41 13.16 19.17 -11.97
N LEU A 42 12.16 19.73 -12.66
CA LEU A 42 10.78 19.23 -12.61
C LEU A 42 10.64 17.88 -13.35
N GLU A 43 11.29 17.70 -14.50
CA GLU A 43 11.32 16.43 -15.25
C GLU A 43 11.97 15.28 -14.44
N LEU A 44 12.91 15.60 -13.55
CA LEU A 44 13.51 14.64 -12.63
C LEU A 44 12.62 14.32 -11.40
N GLY A 45 11.42 14.90 -11.36
CA GLY A 45 10.42 14.64 -10.34
C GLY A 45 10.54 15.52 -9.10
N ALA A 46 11.08 16.73 -9.17
CA ALA A 46 10.91 17.68 -8.06
C ALA A 46 9.50 18.28 -8.04
N ASP A 47 8.98 18.54 -6.84
CA ASP A 47 7.64 19.11 -6.64
C ASP A 47 7.60 20.62 -6.79
N ASP A 48 8.71 21.30 -6.51
CA ASP A 48 8.87 22.74 -6.77
C ASP A 48 10.34 23.13 -6.98
N TYR A 49 10.55 24.33 -7.50
CA TYR A 49 11.84 24.91 -7.83
C TYR A 49 11.85 26.41 -7.53
N ILE A 50 12.78 26.85 -6.67
CA ILE A 50 12.87 28.23 -6.20
C ILE A 50 14.29 28.76 -6.43
N THR A 51 14.37 29.93 -7.09
CA THR A 51 15.61 30.63 -7.38
C THR A 51 16.07 31.50 -6.21
N LYS A 52 17.39 31.58 -5.98
CA LYS A 52 18.02 32.45 -4.99
C LYS A 52 18.45 33.78 -5.64
N PRO A 53 18.33 34.93 -4.96
CA PRO A 53 17.72 35.09 -3.63
C PRO A 53 16.19 34.99 -3.70
N PHE A 54 15.57 34.42 -2.66
CA PHE A 54 14.11 34.28 -2.54
C PHE A 54 13.60 35.03 -1.32
N ASP A 55 12.31 35.39 -1.36
CA ASP A 55 11.60 35.89 -0.21
C ASP A 55 11.31 34.75 0.79
N VAL A 56 11.48 35.01 2.09
CA VAL A 56 11.32 33.99 3.14
C VAL A 56 9.85 33.62 3.33
N GLU A 57 8.92 34.56 3.20
CA GLU A 57 7.48 34.30 3.25
C GLU A 57 7.04 33.51 2.01
N GLU A 58 7.59 33.81 0.82
CA GLU A 58 7.35 33.01 -0.39
C GLU A 58 7.81 31.56 -0.19
N LEU A 59 9.05 31.35 0.28
CA LEU A 59 9.57 30.00 0.55
C LEU A 59 8.66 29.26 1.54
N ARG A 60 8.26 29.93 2.63
CA ARG A 60 7.40 29.33 3.66
C ARG A 60 6.04 28.90 3.09
N LEU A 61 5.43 29.72 2.23
CA LEU A 61 4.16 29.38 1.57
C LEU A 61 4.33 28.19 0.62
N ARG A 62 5.40 28.17 -0.18
CA ARG A 62 5.69 27.05 -1.10
C ARG A 62 5.91 25.75 -0.35
N VAL A 63 6.74 25.75 0.69
CA VAL A 63 6.97 24.57 1.56
C VAL A 63 5.65 24.08 2.14
N ARG A 64 4.83 24.97 2.72
CA ARG A 64 3.53 24.59 3.29
C ARG A 64 2.60 23.96 2.23
N ASN A 65 2.54 24.53 1.04
CA ASN A 65 1.69 24.02 -0.04
C ASN A 65 2.18 22.68 -0.57
N THR A 66 3.49 22.52 -0.76
CA THR A 66 4.10 21.25 -1.21
C THR A 66 3.87 20.14 -0.20
N ILE A 67 4.04 20.42 1.10
CA ILE A 67 3.73 19.46 2.18
C ILE A 67 2.24 19.10 2.14
N LYS A 68 1.34 20.10 2.07
CA LYS A 68 -0.10 19.85 2.03
C LYS A 68 -0.53 19.04 0.80
N SER A 69 0.03 19.32 -0.38
CA SER A 69 -0.24 18.57 -1.60
C SER A 69 0.23 17.13 -1.51
N ALA A 70 1.40 16.89 -0.92
CA ALA A 70 1.91 15.55 -0.67
C ALA A 70 1.09 14.80 0.39
N GLU A 71 0.66 15.50 1.44
CA GLU A 71 -0.25 14.95 2.44
C GLU A 71 -1.57 14.50 1.82
N ILE A 72 -2.14 15.29 0.90
CA ILE A 72 -3.38 14.95 0.17
C ILE A 72 -3.16 13.78 -0.79
N ALA A 73 -2.07 13.79 -1.56
CA ALA A 73 -1.71 12.69 -2.47
C ALA A 73 -1.41 11.37 -1.74
N SER A 74 -1.04 11.44 -0.46
CA SER A 74 -0.71 10.31 0.40
C SER A 74 -1.89 9.74 1.21
N LEU A 75 -3.12 10.26 1.03
CA LEU A 75 -4.28 9.76 1.79
C LEU A 75 -4.92 8.53 1.17
N THR A 76 -4.71 8.27 -0.12
CA THR A 76 -5.28 7.12 -0.83
C THR A 76 -4.23 6.42 -1.67
N SER A 77 -4.33 5.10 -1.79
CA SER A 77 -3.50 4.33 -2.72
C SER A 77 -3.86 4.67 -4.16
N PRO A 78 -2.89 5.00 -5.03
CA PRO A 78 -3.15 5.31 -6.44
C PRO A 78 -3.71 4.11 -7.22
N THR A 79 -3.39 2.89 -6.78
CA THR A 79 -3.81 1.66 -7.45
C THR A 79 -5.24 1.28 -7.08
N THR A 80 -5.60 1.38 -5.79
CA THR A 80 -6.87 0.85 -5.27
C THR A 80 -7.89 1.91 -4.88
N GLY A 81 -7.47 3.17 -4.74
CA GLY A 81 -8.30 4.27 -4.24
C GLY A 81 -8.64 4.17 -2.75
N LEU A 82 -8.19 3.13 -2.06
CA LEU A 82 -8.43 2.94 -0.62
C LEU A 82 -7.58 3.89 0.20
N ALA A 83 -8.00 4.17 1.43
CA ALA A 83 -7.22 4.97 2.38
C ALA A 83 -5.81 4.38 2.58
N SER A 84 -4.79 5.23 2.68
CA SER A 84 -3.40 4.82 2.87
C SER A 84 -2.66 5.77 3.80
N GLY A 85 -1.43 5.39 4.17
CA GLY A 85 -0.52 6.20 4.97
C GLY A 85 -1.16 6.77 6.23
N ARG A 86 -1.27 8.10 6.29
CA ARG A 86 -1.75 8.85 7.46
C ARG A 86 -3.17 8.47 7.90
N LEU A 87 -4.06 8.10 6.97
CA LEU A 87 -5.42 7.70 7.35
C LEU A 87 -5.42 6.35 8.09
N ILE A 88 -4.58 5.41 7.69
CA ILE A 88 -4.41 4.13 8.39
C ILE A 88 -3.84 4.37 9.79
N GLU A 89 -2.80 5.21 9.89
CA GLU A 89 -2.20 5.55 11.19
C GLU A 89 -3.21 6.22 12.14
N GLN A 90 -4.07 7.11 11.61
CA GLN A 90 -5.11 7.75 12.40
C GLN A 90 -6.11 6.71 12.93
N GLN A 91 -6.57 5.79 12.08
CA GLN A 91 -7.51 4.76 12.49
C GLN A 91 -6.92 3.80 13.52
N LEU A 92 -5.66 3.36 13.34
CA LEU A 92 -4.96 2.55 14.32
C LEU A 92 -4.80 3.26 15.67
N ARG A 93 -4.55 4.58 15.66
CA ARG A 93 -4.46 5.38 16.88
C ARG A 93 -5.80 5.44 17.63
N GLU A 94 -6.91 5.52 16.89
CA GLU A 94 -8.26 5.54 17.47
C GLU A 94 -8.60 4.21 18.18
N LEU A 95 -7.98 3.09 17.78
CA LEU A 95 -8.16 1.78 18.43
C LEU A 95 -7.60 1.72 19.86
N LEU A 96 -6.52 2.45 20.15
CA LEU A 96 -5.89 2.46 21.49
C LEU A 96 -6.83 2.98 22.60
N GLY A 97 -7.90 3.69 22.23
CA GLY A 97 -8.89 4.22 23.16
C GLY A 97 -10.25 3.53 23.10
N ARG A 98 -10.38 2.40 22.38
CA ARG A 98 -11.63 1.65 22.21
C ARG A 98 -11.46 0.23 22.73
N ASP A 99 -12.53 -0.31 23.31
CA ASP A 99 -12.53 -1.67 23.88
C ASP A 99 -13.31 -2.68 23.02
N ASP A 100 -14.07 -2.22 22.02
CA ASP A 100 -14.84 -3.07 21.11
C ASP A 100 -14.39 -2.81 19.66
N TRP A 101 -13.31 -3.47 19.27
CA TRP A 101 -12.81 -3.43 17.90
C TRP A 101 -12.19 -4.76 17.50
N GLY A 102 -12.22 -4.98 16.20
CA GLY A 102 -11.58 -6.06 15.50
C GLY A 102 -10.84 -5.56 14.27
N MET A 103 -9.76 -6.23 13.91
CA MET A 103 -8.89 -5.87 12.81
C MET A 103 -8.54 -7.11 12.01
N LEU A 104 -8.62 -6.99 10.68
CA LEU A 104 -8.14 -7.99 9.74
C LEU A 104 -6.92 -7.39 9.04
N TYR A 105 -5.77 -8.05 9.18
CA TYR A 105 -4.59 -7.79 8.37
C TYR A 105 -4.55 -8.81 7.23
N ILE A 106 -4.80 -8.34 6.02
CA ILE A 106 -5.04 -9.13 4.82
C ILE A 106 -3.84 -8.97 3.89
N GLY A 107 -3.42 -10.03 3.22
CA GLY A 107 -2.69 -9.84 1.97
C GLY A 107 -2.73 -11.05 1.04
N ILE A 108 -2.16 -10.86 -0.15
CA ILE A 108 -2.39 -11.74 -1.30
C ILE A 108 -1.20 -12.66 -1.52
N LYS A 109 -1.35 -13.93 -1.15
CA LYS A 109 -0.36 -14.95 -1.47
C LYS A 109 -0.32 -15.22 -2.97
N GLY A 110 0.88 -15.36 -3.53
CA GLY A 110 1.09 -15.71 -4.94
C GLY A 110 1.04 -14.54 -5.92
N LEU A 111 0.87 -13.30 -5.45
CA LEU A 111 0.85 -12.13 -6.32
C LEU A 111 2.20 -11.89 -7.02
N GLU A 112 3.31 -12.15 -6.34
CA GLU A 112 4.66 -12.05 -6.95
C GLU A 112 4.82 -13.02 -8.13
N ALA A 113 4.51 -14.30 -7.91
CA ALA A 113 4.50 -15.32 -8.97
C ALA A 113 3.57 -14.95 -10.13
N PHE A 114 2.38 -14.41 -9.82
CA PHE A 114 1.46 -13.91 -10.83
C PHE A 114 2.07 -12.78 -11.67
N ASN A 115 2.74 -11.82 -11.02
CA ASN A 115 3.38 -10.69 -11.70
C ASN A 115 4.54 -11.11 -12.61
N GLU A 116 5.27 -12.17 -12.26
CA GLU A 116 6.33 -12.72 -13.11
C GLU A 116 5.77 -13.26 -14.43
N VAL A 117 4.59 -13.88 -14.41
CA VAL A 117 3.97 -14.50 -15.59
C VAL A 117 3.15 -13.50 -16.41
N TYR A 118 2.32 -12.68 -15.75
CA TYR A 118 1.35 -11.80 -16.41
C TYR A 118 1.75 -10.31 -16.44
N GLY A 119 2.81 -9.94 -15.73
CA GLY A 119 3.31 -8.57 -15.65
C GLY A 119 2.60 -7.71 -14.59
N PHE A 120 3.25 -6.60 -14.22
CA PHE A 120 2.82 -5.72 -13.13
C PHE A 120 1.46 -5.05 -13.37
N VAL A 121 1.06 -4.80 -14.63
CA VAL A 121 -0.24 -4.18 -14.95
C VAL A 121 -1.38 -5.11 -14.54
N ALA A 122 -1.26 -6.41 -14.84
CA ALA A 122 -2.23 -7.41 -14.40
C ALA A 122 -2.25 -7.52 -12.86
N GLY A 123 -1.07 -7.41 -12.21
CA GLY A 123 -0.97 -7.34 -10.75
C GLY A 123 -1.76 -6.17 -10.15
N GLU A 124 -1.64 -4.98 -10.74
CA GLU A 124 -2.41 -3.81 -10.30
C GLU A 124 -3.92 -4.00 -10.46
N GLU A 125 -4.38 -4.72 -11.49
CA GLU A 125 -5.78 -5.09 -11.64
C GLU A 125 -6.26 -5.99 -10.50
N VAL A 126 -5.44 -6.95 -10.07
CA VAL A 126 -5.74 -7.81 -8.90
C VAL A 126 -5.81 -6.99 -7.62
N LEU A 127 -4.89 -6.04 -7.40
CA LEU A 127 -4.95 -5.14 -6.25
C LEU A 127 -6.22 -4.29 -6.26
N ARG A 128 -6.61 -3.76 -7.42
CA ARG A 128 -7.84 -2.97 -7.59
C ARG A 128 -9.09 -3.80 -7.34
N PHE A 129 -9.14 -5.01 -7.90
CA PHE A 129 -10.19 -5.99 -7.65
C PHE A 129 -10.32 -6.29 -6.15
N THR A 130 -9.20 -6.54 -5.47
CA THR A 130 -9.17 -6.81 -4.03
C THR A 130 -9.72 -5.62 -3.24
N GLY A 131 -9.28 -4.40 -3.55
CA GLY A 131 -9.79 -3.20 -2.89
C GLY A 131 -11.29 -2.99 -3.09
N MET A 132 -11.80 -3.25 -4.29
CA MET A 132 -13.25 -3.20 -4.58
C MET A 132 -14.01 -4.29 -3.82
N LEU A 133 -13.47 -5.51 -3.77
CA LEU A 133 -14.06 -6.63 -3.04
C LEU A 133 -14.19 -6.32 -1.55
N LEU A 134 -13.13 -5.79 -0.92
CA LEU A 134 -13.14 -5.42 0.50
C LEU A 134 -14.21 -4.36 0.79
N ASN A 135 -14.26 -3.29 -0.01
CA ASN A 135 -15.28 -2.25 0.13
C ASN A 135 -16.70 -2.81 -0.03
N ASN A 136 -16.93 -3.69 -1.01
CA ASN A 136 -18.25 -4.28 -1.23
C ASN A 136 -18.70 -5.13 -0.04
N VAL A 137 -17.80 -5.96 0.51
CA VAL A 137 -18.14 -6.77 1.69
C VAL A 137 -18.44 -5.90 2.91
N VAL A 138 -17.65 -4.85 3.15
CA VAL A 138 -17.91 -3.90 4.24
C VAL A 138 -19.22 -3.14 4.03
N ASN A 139 -19.51 -2.70 2.81
CA ASN A 139 -20.77 -2.00 2.51
C ASN A 139 -22.01 -2.89 2.74
N GLU A 140 -21.88 -4.21 2.53
CA GLU A 140 -22.99 -5.15 2.67
C GLU A 140 -23.15 -5.70 4.10
N LEU A 141 -22.06 -5.99 4.79
CA LEU A 141 -22.05 -6.72 6.07
C LEU A 141 -21.43 -5.93 7.24
N GLY A 142 -20.76 -4.82 6.94
CA GLY A 142 -20.06 -3.99 7.89
C GLY A 142 -20.92 -2.92 8.58
N THR A 143 -20.26 -2.03 9.30
CA THR A 143 -20.86 -0.88 10.00
C THR A 143 -20.50 0.43 9.32
N ALA A 144 -21.16 1.52 9.74
CA ALA A 144 -20.79 2.87 9.31
C ALA A 144 -19.41 3.33 9.85
N ASN A 145 -18.86 2.64 10.85
CA ASN A 145 -17.58 2.96 11.46
C ASN A 145 -16.45 2.05 10.96
N ASP A 146 -16.74 1.12 10.05
CA ASP A 146 -15.74 0.24 9.48
C ASP A 146 -14.80 1.02 8.56
N PHE A 147 -13.54 0.59 8.53
CA PHE A 147 -12.51 1.22 7.74
C PHE A 147 -11.75 0.20 6.92
N VAL A 148 -11.48 0.54 5.66
CA VAL A 148 -10.66 -0.27 4.74
C VAL A 148 -9.50 0.57 4.25
N GLY A 149 -8.29 0.04 4.41
CA GLY A 149 -7.05 0.69 3.98
C GLY A 149 -6.15 -0.23 3.17
N HIS A 150 -5.29 0.38 2.36
CA HIS A 150 -4.22 -0.28 1.61
C HIS A 150 -2.88 0.22 2.16
N ILE A 151 -2.13 -0.67 2.83
CA ILE A 151 -0.85 -0.37 3.47
C ILE A 151 0.22 -0.16 2.38
N GLY A 152 0.27 -1.08 1.42
CA GLY A 152 1.17 -1.05 0.26
C GLY A 152 1.50 -2.46 -0.21
N GLY A 153 2.05 -2.61 -1.41
CA GLY A 153 2.33 -3.93 -1.98
C GLY A 153 1.05 -4.75 -2.15
N ASP A 154 1.00 -5.92 -1.52
CA ASP A 154 -0.15 -6.83 -1.50
C ASP A 154 -0.94 -6.77 -0.17
N ASP A 155 -0.67 -5.77 0.68
CA ASP A 155 -1.14 -5.71 2.06
C ASP A 155 -2.27 -4.70 2.29
N PHE A 156 -3.36 -5.19 2.90
CA PHE A 156 -4.56 -4.44 3.22
C PHE A 156 -4.92 -4.55 4.70
N ILE A 157 -5.67 -3.58 5.19
CA ILE A 157 -6.20 -3.57 6.55
C ILE A 157 -7.69 -3.30 6.52
N LEU A 158 -8.43 -4.00 7.37
CA LEU A 158 -9.83 -3.73 7.66
C LEU A 158 -9.99 -3.61 9.17
N VAL A 159 -10.69 -2.57 9.61
CA VAL A 159 -11.05 -2.34 11.01
C VAL A 159 -12.57 -2.35 11.12
N THR A 160 -13.10 -3.06 12.13
CA THR A 160 -14.54 -3.23 12.38
C THR A 160 -14.81 -3.46 13.88
N GLU A 161 -16.04 -3.81 14.24
CA GLU A 161 -16.43 -4.30 15.57
C GLU A 161 -15.90 -5.73 15.81
N ALA A 162 -15.56 -6.08 17.05
CA ALA A 162 -14.98 -7.39 17.36
C ALA A 162 -15.91 -8.54 16.95
N SER A 163 -17.22 -8.35 17.11
CA SER A 163 -18.26 -9.34 16.76
C SER A 163 -18.37 -9.64 15.26
N ARG A 164 -17.79 -8.81 14.38
CA ARG A 164 -17.92 -8.93 12.92
C ARG A 164 -16.69 -9.50 12.23
N VAL A 165 -15.58 -9.68 12.96
CA VAL A 165 -14.30 -10.12 12.40
C VAL A 165 -14.43 -11.43 11.63
N ASP A 166 -15.03 -12.45 12.23
CA ASP A 166 -15.19 -13.76 11.60
C ASP A 166 -16.12 -13.69 10.38
N LEU A 167 -17.25 -12.99 10.52
CA LEU A 167 -18.22 -12.79 9.43
C LEU A 167 -17.57 -12.16 8.20
N LEU A 168 -16.85 -11.05 8.39
CA LEU A 168 -16.19 -10.33 7.29
C LEU A 168 -15.03 -11.16 6.72
N ARG A 169 -14.20 -11.77 7.57
CA ARG A 169 -13.08 -12.62 7.13
C ARG A 169 -13.58 -13.72 6.19
N ASP A 170 -14.58 -14.48 6.63
CA ASP A 170 -15.03 -15.67 5.91
C ASP A 170 -15.67 -15.29 4.57
N GLU A 171 -16.46 -14.21 4.53
CA GLU A 171 -17.06 -13.74 3.27
C GLU A 171 -16.01 -13.14 2.31
N ILE A 172 -15.00 -12.42 2.83
CA ILE A 172 -13.88 -11.90 2.03
C ILE A 172 -13.12 -13.05 1.37
N VAL A 173 -12.71 -14.07 2.14
CA VAL A 173 -11.98 -15.24 1.64
C VAL A 173 -12.80 -15.97 0.58
N LYS A 174 -14.09 -16.22 0.87
CA LYS A 174 -14.99 -16.92 -0.04
C LYS A 174 -15.18 -16.18 -1.36
N ARG A 175 -15.44 -14.87 -1.34
CA ARG A 175 -15.61 -14.07 -2.58
C ARG A 175 -14.30 -13.99 -3.36
N PHE A 176 -13.18 -13.81 -2.67
CA PHE A 176 -11.88 -13.73 -3.34
C PHE A 176 -11.55 -15.04 -4.05
N ASN A 177 -11.67 -16.18 -3.37
CA ASN A 177 -11.38 -17.49 -3.98
C ASN A 177 -12.31 -17.83 -5.15
N ARG A 178 -13.55 -17.34 -5.14
CA ARG A 178 -14.50 -17.52 -6.24
C ARG A 178 -14.10 -16.71 -7.48
N ASP A 179 -13.66 -15.47 -7.29
CA ASP A 179 -13.58 -14.48 -8.36
C ASP A 179 -12.13 -14.24 -8.83
N VAL A 180 -11.10 -14.47 -8.01
CA VAL A 180 -9.68 -14.23 -8.37
C VAL A 180 -9.24 -15.02 -9.61
N GLY A 181 -9.86 -16.18 -9.84
CA GLY A 181 -9.63 -17.02 -11.02
C GLY A 181 -9.89 -16.32 -12.36
N THR A 182 -10.64 -15.22 -12.39
CA THR A 182 -10.91 -14.46 -13.63
C THR A 182 -9.72 -13.65 -14.12
N HIS A 183 -8.72 -13.42 -13.27
CA HIS A 183 -7.48 -12.73 -13.64
C HIS A 183 -6.45 -13.65 -14.31
N TYR A 184 -6.69 -14.96 -14.29
CA TYR A 184 -5.85 -15.94 -14.94
C TYR A 184 -6.36 -16.27 -16.34
N ASP A 185 -5.45 -16.71 -17.21
CA ASP A 185 -5.86 -17.32 -18.47
C ASP A 185 -6.65 -18.61 -18.25
N PHE A 186 -7.34 -19.04 -19.30
CA PHE A 186 -8.20 -20.22 -19.27
C PHE A 186 -7.48 -21.50 -18.84
N MET A 187 -6.25 -21.72 -19.31
CA MET A 187 -5.50 -22.94 -19.04
C MET A 187 -5.09 -23.03 -17.58
N THR A 188 -4.52 -21.94 -17.05
CA THR A 188 -4.10 -21.80 -15.66
C THR A 188 -5.29 -21.97 -14.72
N ARG A 189 -6.44 -21.34 -15.04
CA ARG A 189 -7.68 -21.47 -14.27
C ARG A 189 -8.21 -22.91 -14.25
N MET A 190 -8.17 -23.61 -15.38
CA MET A 190 -8.68 -24.98 -15.50
C MET A 190 -7.80 -25.98 -14.74
N GLN A 191 -6.48 -25.78 -14.73
CA GLN A 191 -5.52 -26.66 -14.06
C GLN A 191 -5.40 -26.38 -12.56
N GLY A 192 -5.72 -25.17 -12.11
CA GLY A 192 -5.74 -24.81 -10.69
C GLY A 192 -4.36 -24.47 -10.11
N TYR A 193 -3.35 -24.26 -10.94
CA TYR A 193 -2.01 -23.80 -10.55
C TYR A 193 -1.36 -23.00 -11.68
N LEU A 194 -0.50 -22.07 -11.30
CA LEU A 194 0.34 -21.28 -12.20
C LEU A 194 1.63 -22.05 -12.52
N VAL A 195 2.04 -22.07 -13.78
CA VAL A 195 3.31 -22.64 -14.20
C VAL A 195 4.34 -21.53 -14.33
N MET A 196 5.40 -21.58 -13.53
CA MET A 196 6.55 -20.69 -13.66
C MET A 196 7.72 -21.43 -14.28
N ARG A 197 8.54 -20.71 -15.04
CA ARG A 197 9.77 -21.25 -15.66
C ARG A 197 10.97 -20.48 -15.14
N ASP A 198 11.95 -21.18 -14.61
CA ASP A 198 13.23 -20.59 -14.23
C ASP A 198 14.13 -20.28 -15.45
N ALA A 199 15.32 -19.73 -15.20
CA ALA A 199 16.27 -19.36 -16.24
C ALA A 199 16.79 -20.58 -17.03
N GLU A 200 16.81 -21.75 -16.40
CA GLU A 200 17.18 -23.04 -16.99
C GLU A 200 16.00 -23.72 -17.73
N GLY A 201 14.80 -23.14 -17.65
CA GLY A 201 13.58 -23.64 -18.30
C GLY A 201 12.87 -24.76 -17.53
N GLN A 202 13.22 -25.01 -16.27
CA GLN A 202 12.48 -25.95 -15.41
C GLN A 202 11.16 -25.34 -14.97
N GLU A 203 10.11 -26.16 -15.06
CA GLU A 203 8.76 -25.77 -14.68
C GLU A 203 8.52 -26.03 -13.19
N THR A 204 8.01 -25.02 -12.49
CA THR A 204 7.52 -25.12 -11.12
C THR A 204 6.04 -24.79 -11.07
N HIS A 205 5.29 -25.54 -10.28
CA HIS A 205 3.86 -25.34 -10.10
C HIS A 205 3.61 -24.55 -8.82
N VAL A 206 2.97 -23.39 -8.95
CA VAL A 206 2.62 -22.51 -7.84
C VAL A 206 1.10 -22.49 -7.69
N PRO A 207 0.54 -22.62 -6.47
CA PRO A 207 -0.90 -22.47 -6.26
C PRO A 207 -1.43 -21.13 -6.79
N LEU A 208 -2.70 -21.08 -7.19
CA LEU A 208 -3.35 -19.81 -7.52
C LEU A 208 -3.39 -18.87 -6.31
N MET A 209 -3.55 -17.58 -6.58
CA MET A 209 -3.62 -16.54 -5.56
C MET A 209 -4.72 -16.84 -4.55
N SER A 210 -4.40 -16.59 -3.28
CA SER A 210 -5.31 -16.73 -2.15
C SER A 210 -5.06 -15.62 -1.14
N LEU A 211 -6.04 -15.37 -0.28
CA LEU A 211 -5.86 -14.42 0.81
C LEU A 211 -5.26 -15.12 2.03
N ASN A 212 -4.36 -14.39 2.69
CA ASN A 212 -3.89 -14.71 4.01
C ASN A 212 -4.28 -13.60 4.98
N ILE A 213 -5.12 -13.94 5.96
CA ILE A 213 -5.74 -12.97 6.86
C ILE A 213 -5.41 -13.30 8.32
N GLY A 214 -4.67 -12.40 8.96
CA GLY A 214 -4.53 -12.38 10.42
C GLY A 214 -5.66 -11.58 11.05
N THR A 215 -6.25 -12.09 12.12
CA THR A 215 -7.29 -11.40 12.89
C THR A 215 -6.77 -10.98 14.25
N LEU A 216 -7.15 -9.79 14.69
CA LEU A 216 -6.82 -9.25 16.01
C LEU A 216 -8.04 -8.54 16.58
N THR A 217 -8.29 -8.70 17.87
CA THR A 217 -9.38 -8.04 18.59
C THR A 217 -8.82 -7.34 19.83
N ALA A 218 -9.60 -6.41 20.39
CA ALA A 218 -9.18 -5.60 21.54
C ALA A 218 -8.72 -6.43 22.77
N ASP A 219 -9.28 -7.63 22.96
CA ASP A 219 -8.98 -8.55 24.06
C ASP A 219 -7.60 -9.23 23.96
N ALA A 220 -6.92 -9.11 22.82
CA ALA A 220 -5.57 -9.65 22.63
C ALA A 220 -4.47 -8.86 23.37
N GLY A 221 -4.80 -7.72 23.96
CA GLY A 221 -3.85 -6.90 24.72
C GLY A 221 -4.52 -6.09 25.84
N PRO A 222 -3.70 -5.36 26.59
CA PRO A 222 -3.75 -3.92 26.45
C PRO A 222 -2.65 -3.49 25.48
N PHE A 223 -3.01 -2.77 24.43
CA PHE A 223 -2.06 -2.16 23.50
C PHE A 223 -1.74 -0.73 23.95
N THR A 224 -0.47 -0.38 24.02
CA THR A 224 0.00 0.94 24.46
C THR A 224 0.47 1.83 23.32
N ASP A 225 0.86 1.23 22.19
CA ASP A 225 1.25 1.93 20.97
C ASP A 225 0.75 1.21 19.70
N ILE A 226 0.79 1.92 18.56
CA ILE A 226 0.35 1.37 17.26
C ILE A 226 1.23 0.21 16.79
N ARG A 227 2.53 0.21 17.17
CA ARG A 227 3.48 -0.81 16.73
C ARG A 227 3.09 -2.16 17.33
N GLU A 228 2.72 -2.23 18.60
CA GLU A 228 2.23 -3.46 19.24
C GLU A 228 1.03 -4.06 18.50
N ILE A 229 0.06 -3.23 18.08
CA ILE A 229 -1.09 -3.68 17.27
C ILE A 229 -0.61 -4.27 15.94
N THR A 230 0.26 -3.56 15.22
CA THR A 230 0.74 -4.01 13.90
C THR A 230 1.59 -5.28 13.99
N GLU A 231 2.43 -5.41 15.02
CA GLU A 231 3.26 -6.59 15.26
C GLU A 231 2.39 -7.81 15.60
N ALA A 232 1.41 -7.66 16.49
CA ALA A 232 0.48 -8.72 16.85
C ALA A 232 -0.34 -9.18 15.64
N ALA A 233 -0.79 -8.26 14.79
CA ALA A 233 -1.52 -8.58 13.58
C ALA A 233 -0.66 -9.28 12.53
N ALA A 234 0.60 -8.83 12.34
CA ALA A 234 1.55 -9.47 11.46
C ALA A 234 1.89 -10.90 11.94
N GLU A 235 1.99 -11.11 13.25
CA GLU A 235 2.15 -12.43 13.84
C GLU A 235 0.93 -13.32 13.63
N ALA A 236 -0.28 -12.81 13.88
CA ALA A 236 -1.53 -13.53 13.61
C ALA A 236 -1.63 -13.97 12.14
N ARG A 237 -1.24 -13.09 11.21
CA ARG A 237 -1.21 -13.36 9.77
C ARG A 237 -0.15 -14.38 9.36
N ARG A 238 0.99 -14.45 10.06
CA ARG A 238 1.99 -15.50 9.83
C ARG A 238 1.47 -16.85 10.29
N ARG A 239 0.83 -16.93 11.46
CA ARG A 239 0.24 -18.18 11.98
C ARG A 239 -0.89 -18.70 11.08
N SER A 240 -1.73 -17.82 10.52
CA SER A 240 -2.76 -18.22 9.54
C SER A 240 -2.16 -18.77 8.23
N SER A 241 -0.91 -18.42 7.91
CA SER A 241 -0.22 -18.98 6.74
C SER A 241 0.30 -20.39 6.93
N GLU A 242 0.59 -20.78 8.17
CA GLU A 242 1.22 -22.06 8.53
C GLU A 242 0.19 -23.14 8.89
N ALA A 243 -1.07 -22.76 9.09
CA ALA A 243 -2.17 -23.70 9.30
C ALA A 243 -2.43 -24.51 8.01
N PRO A 244 -2.45 -25.86 8.06
CA PRO A 244 -2.80 -26.69 6.91
C PRO A 244 -4.21 -26.35 6.42
N SER A 245 -4.35 -26.10 5.11
CA SER A 245 -5.64 -25.93 4.43
C SER A 245 -6.51 -27.18 4.47
#